data_AF-A0A8S1HTU8-F1
#
_entry.id   AF-A0A8S1HTU8-F1
#
_cell.length_a   1.000
_cell.length_b   1.000
_cell.length_c   1.000
_cell.angle_alpha   90.00
_cell.angle_beta   90.00
_cell.angle_gamma   90.00
#
_symmetry.space_group_name_H-M   'P 1'
#
loop_
_entity.id
_entity.type
_entity.pdbx_description
1 polymer ?
#
loop_
_entity_poly.entity_id
_entity_poly.type
_entity_poly.pdbx_seq_one_letter_code
_entity_poly.pdbx_strand_id
1 'polypeptide(L)'
;MSQWMNIDYGFKEELMRTRERVEELFYFEGAKIGRGTYGLVYKATPKVQSKKYPAKEYALKMIEGQGFSMSACREIALFRELKHQNLICLQRVFLTSEKKVWLLLDYAEHDLWHVIKHHR
;
A
#
# COMPACT_ATOMS: atom_id res chain seq x y z
N MET A 1 -33.85 9.52 9.64
CA MET A 1 -32.79 10.04 8.75
C MET A 1 -31.58 10.40 9.61
N SER A 2 -30.54 9.56 9.50
CA SER A 2 -29.11 9.77 9.81
C SER A 2 -28.71 10.75 10.93
N GLN A 3 -28.53 10.20 12.13
CA GLN A 3 -27.94 10.84 13.31
C GLN A 3 -26.39 10.73 13.35
N TRP A 4 -25.75 10.61 12.18
CA TRP A 4 -24.30 10.40 12.05
C TRP A 4 -23.69 11.46 11.13
N MET A 5 -23.43 12.65 11.65
CA MET A 5 -22.49 13.61 11.08
C MET A 5 -22.28 14.76 12.06
N ASN A 6 -21.39 14.55 13.03
CA ASN A 6 -20.69 15.65 13.71
C ASN A 6 -19.31 15.12 14.10
N ILE A 7 -18.47 14.89 13.09
CA ILE A 7 -17.03 14.82 13.32
C ILE A 7 -16.61 16.26 13.63
N ASP A 8 -15.92 16.45 14.76
CA ASP A 8 -15.38 17.74 15.14
C ASP A 8 -14.55 18.35 13.99
N TYR A 9 -14.80 19.63 13.68
CA TYR A 9 -14.18 20.30 12.54
C TYR A 9 -12.65 20.38 12.72
N GLY A 10 -12.19 20.76 13.91
CA GLY A 10 -10.76 20.86 14.22
C GLY A 10 -10.07 19.51 14.08
N PHE A 11 -10.69 18.44 14.59
CA PHE A 11 -10.20 17.07 14.43
C PHE A 11 -10.10 16.65 12.97
N LYS A 12 -11.10 16.98 12.15
CA LYS A 12 -11.09 16.69 10.71
C LYS A 12 -9.97 17.44 10.00
N GLU A 13 -9.79 18.74 10.27
CA GLU A 13 -8.71 19.52 9.66
C GLU A 13 -7.34 18.96 10.01
N GLU A 14 -7.11 18.63 11.29
CA GLU A 14 -5.83 18.08 11.73
C GLU A 14 -5.51 16.75 11.05
N LEU A 15 -6.50 15.86 10.96
CA LEU A 15 -6.35 14.58 10.24
C LEU A 15 -6.07 14.79 8.75
N MET A 16 -6.70 15.78 8.10
CA MET A 16 -6.47 16.06 6.69
C MET A 16 -5.08 16.67 6.45
N ARG A 17 -4.61 17.49 7.39
CA ARG A 17 -3.28 18.14 7.36
C ARG A 17 -2.14 17.13 7.56
N THR A 18 -2.32 16.18 8.47
CA THR A 18 -1.27 15.22 8.86
C THR A 18 -1.31 13.90 8.10
N ARG A 19 -2.35 13.66 7.28
CA ARG A 19 -2.48 12.44 6.50
C ARG A 19 -1.36 12.32 5.48
N GLU A 20 -0.52 11.32 5.67
CA GLU A 20 0.45 10.89 4.67
C GLU A 20 -0.27 10.38 3.42
N ARG A 21 0.01 11.00 2.27
CA ARG A 21 -0.51 10.57 0.96
C ARG A 21 0.56 9.82 0.18
N VAL A 22 0.16 8.75 -0.48
CA VAL A 22 1.11 7.86 -1.16
C VAL A 22 1.79 8.57 -2.34
N GLU A 23 1.03 9.38 -3.08
CA GLU A 23 1.47 10.22 -4.19
C GLU A 23 2.41 11.34 -3.77
N GLU A 24 2.38 11.78 -2.51
CA GLU A 24 3.30 12.78 -1.97
C GLU A 24 4.61 12.15 -1.48
N LEU A 25 4.59 10.86 -1.11
CA LEU A 25 5.73 10.16 -0.53
C LEU A 25 6.52 9.30 -1.51
N PHE A 26 5.90 8.81 -2.60
CA PHE A 26 6.53 7.84 -3.51
C PHE A 26 6.38 8.22 -4.99
N TYR A 27 7.41 7.94 -5.79
CA TYR A 27 7.31 7.86 -7.24
C TYR A 27 6.87 6.45 -7.63
N PHE A 28 5.76 6.32 -8.38
CA PHE A 28 5.26 5.03 -8.88
C PHE A 28 4.44 5.15 -10.18
N GLU A 29 4.19 6.36 -10.67
CA GLU A 29 3.48 6.59 -11.93
C GLU A 29 4.24 5.97 -13.10
N GLY A 30 3.53 5.28 -14.00
CA GLY A 30 4.14 4.53 -15.10
C GLY A 30 4.86 3.23 -14.71
N ALA A 31 5.12 2.98 -13.43
CA ALA A 31 5.90 1.84 -12.94
C ALA A 31 5.03 0.63 -12.56
N LYS A 32 3.95 0.35 -13.31
CA LYS A 32 3.08 -0.79 -13.05
C LYS A 32 3.81 -2.10 -13.41
N ILE A 33 3.93 -2.99 -12.43
CA ILE A 33 4.62 -4.29 -12.59
C ILE A 33 3.68 -5.49 -12.56
N GLY A 34 2.44 -5.31 -12.08
CA GLY A 34 1.51 -6.42 -11.98
C GLY A 34 0.04 -6.00 -12.00
N ARG A 35 -0.79 -6.89 -12.53
CA ARG A 35 -2.25 -6.86 -12.37
C ARG A 35 -2.71 -8.28 -12.10
N GLY A 36 -3.48 -8.46 -11.04
CA GLY A 36 -4.12 -9.73 -10.74
C GLY A 36 -5.48 -9.50 -10.08
N THR A 37 -6.14 -10.59 -9.70
CA THR A 37 -7.44 -10.56 -9.01
C THR A 37 -7.44 -9.72 -7.73
N TYR A 38 -6.27 -9.56 -7.10
CA TYR A 38 -6.09 -8.85 -5.83
C TYR A 38 -5.70 -7.38 -5.98
N GLY A 39 -5.62 -6.87 -7.22
CA GLY A 39 -5.40 -5.46 -7.50
C GLY A 39 -4.22 -5.16 -8.42
N LEU A 40 -3.74 -3.92 -8.32
CA LEU A 40 -2.63 -3.39 -9.13
C LEU A 40 -1.37 -3.28 -8.27
N VAL A 41 -0.23 -3.66 -8.82
CA VAL A 41 1.06 -3.54 -8.14
C VAL A 41 1.99 -2.65 -8.95
N TYR A 42 2.61 -1.71 -8.27
CA TYR A 42 3.56 -0.75 -8.81
C TYR A 42 4.91 -0.90 -8.11
N LYS A 43 5.99 -0.72 -8.86
CA LYS A 43 7.32 -0.51 -8.28
C LYS A 43 7.41 0.94 -7.84
N ALA A 44 7.75 1.17 -6.57
CA ALA A 44 7.73 2.48 -5.96
C ALA A 44 9.06 2.82 -5.29
N THR A 45 9.49 4.08 -5.40
CA THR A 45 10.70 4.59 -4.72
C THR A 45 10.35 5.83 -3.91
N PRO A 46 10.89 6.00 -2.69
CA PRO A 46 10.59 7.17 -1.88
C PRO A 46 11.08 8.45 -2.55
N LYS A 47 10.25 9.50 -2.55
CA LYS A 47 10.63 10.82 -3.09
C LYS A 47 11.72 11.49 -2.24
N VAL A 48 11.65 11.30 -0.93
CA VAL A 48 12.62 11.81 0.04
C VAL A 48 13.08 10.66 0.92
N GLN A 49 14.39 10.46 0.98
CA GLN A 49 15.00 9.43 1.81
C GLN A 49 14.90 9.81 3.29
N SER A 50 14.53 8.85 4.12
CA SER A 50 14.44 9.04 5.57
C SER A 50 14.72 7.74 6.31
N LYS A 51 14.89 7.80 7.63
CA LYS A 51 14.96 6.60 8.47
C LYS A 51 13.72 5.70 8.31
N LYS A 52 12.55 6.30 8.03
CA LYS A 52 11.29 5.59 7.82
C LYS A 52 11.22 4.94 6.43
N TYR A 53 11.72 5.64 5.41
CA TYR A 53 11.74 5.18 4.02
C TYR A 53 13.16 5.34 3.45
N PRO A 54 14.05 4.35 3.67
CA PRO A 54 15.40 4.35 3.11
C PRO A 54 15.38 4.29 1.57
N ALA A 55 16.51 4.60 0.95
CA ALA A 55 16.71 4.56 -0.50
C ALA A 55 16.66 3.13 -1.07
N LYS A 56 15.47 2.55 -1.12
CA LYS A 56 15.20 1.24 -1.71
C LYS A 56 13.85 1.22 -2.42
N GLU A 57 13.65 0.17 -3.18
CA GLU A 57 12.43 -0.08 -3.94
C GLU A 57 11.38 -0.78 -3.07
N TYR A 58 10.11 -0.46 -3.33
CA TYR A 58 8.96 -1.01 -2.65
C TYR A 58 7.92 -1.53 -3.65
N ALA A 59 7.18 -2.55 -3.25
CA ALA A 59 5.99 -3.00 -3.96
C ALA A 59 4.79 -2.23 -3.39
N LEU A 60 4.20 -1.36 -4.21
CA LEU A 60 3.01 -0.61 -3.85
C LEU A 60 1.78 -1.28 -4.45
N LYS A 61 0.99 -1.94 -3.61
CA LYS A 61 -0.23 -2.66 -4.02
C LYS A 61 -1.47 -1.79 -3.76
N MET A 62 -2.21 -1.47 -4.82
CA MET A 62 -3.56 -0.91 -4.72
C MET A 62 -4.57 -2.06 -4.71
N ILE A 63 -5.36 -2.18 -3.65
CA ILE A 63 -6.45 -3.16 -3.61
C ILE A 63 -7.60 -2.63 -4.49
N GLU A 64 -8.02 -3.42 -5.48
CA GLU A 64 -9.18 -3.11 -6.29
C GLU A 64 -10.49 -3.31 -5.49
N GLY A 65 -11.41 -2.35 -5.61
CA GLY A 65 -12.67 -2.30 -4.85
C GLY A 65 -12.86 -0.95 -4.14
N GLN A 66 -14.05 -0.72 -3.58
CA GLN A 66 -14.31 0.46 -2.73
C GLN A 66 -14.24 0.07 -1.26
N GLY A 67 -13.42 0.81 -0.49
CA GLY A 67 -13.34 0.66 0.96
C GLY A 67 -12.66 -0.63 1.42
N PHE A 68 -13.09 -1.12 2.57
CA PHE A 68 -12.51 -2.29 3.22
C PHE A 68 -13.26 -3.56 2.83
N SER A 69 -12.82 -4.21 1.75
CA SER A 69 -13.29 -5.56 1.43
C SER A 69 -12.81 -6.56 2.51
N MET A 70 -13.49 -7.71 2.65
CA MET A 70 -13.05 -8.76 3.57
C MET A 70 -11.62 -9.23 3.27
N SER A 71 -11.25 -9.28 1.99
CA SER A 71 -9.87 -9.57 1.56
C SER A 71 -8.89 -8.51 2.05
N ALA A 72 -9.22 -7.21 1.91
CA ALA A 72 -8.38 -6.12 2.40
C ALA A 72 -8.20 -6.16 3.92
N CYS A 73 -9.29 -6.35 4.68
CA CYS A 73 -9.24 -6.48 6.13
C CYS A 73 -8.34 -7.64 6.56
N ARG A 74 -8.51 -8.82 5.95
CA ARG A 74 -7.72 -10.01 6.28
C ARG A 74 -6.25 -9.84 5.94
N GLU A 75 -5.94 -9.29 4.75
CA GLU A 75 -4.56 -9.00 4.36
C GLU A 75 -3.89 -8.03 5.33
N ILE A 76 -4.54 -6.90 5.66
CA ILE A 76 -3.99 -5.92 6.62
C ILE A 76 -3.79 -6.56 7.99
N ALA A 77 -4.78 -7.30 8.51
CA ALA A 77 -4.69 -7.92 9.82
C ALA A 77 -3.53 -8.92 9.89
N LEU A 78 -3.39 -9.79 8.89
CA LEU A 78 -2.31 -10.79 8.86
C LEU A 78 -0.94 -10.14 8.68
N PHE A 79 -0.78 -9.22 7.73
CA PHE A 79 0.51 -8.59 7.48
C PHE A 79 0.99 -7.70 8.63
N ARG A 80 0.08 -7.18 9.47
CA ARG A 80 0.46 -6.41 10.66
C ARG A 80 1.11 -7.25 11.74
N GLU A 81 0.67 -8.50 11.89
CA GLU A 81 1.15 -9.40 12.95
C GLU A 81 2.30 -10.30 12.50
N LEU A 82 2.34 -10.67 11.22
CA LEU A 82 3.36 -11.59 10.69
C LEU A 82 4.70 -10.87 10.45
N LYS A 83 5.75 -11.36 11.13
CA LYS A 83 7.14 -10.91 10.93
C LYS A 83 8.06 -12.12 10.82
N HIS A 84 8.54 -12.39 9.62
CA HIS A 84 9.46 -13.49 9.36
C HIS A 84 10.28 -13.21 8.11
N GLN A 85 11.55 -13.62 8.09
CA GLN A 85 12.48 -13.38 6.96
C GLN A 85 12.00 -13.88 5.60
N ASN A 86 11.21 -14.97 5.59
CA ASN A 86 10.66 -15.58 4.38
C ASN A 86 9.25 -15.08 4.01
N LEU A 87 8.73 -14.08 4.72
CA LEU A 87 7.43 -13.47 4.45
C LEU A 87 7.62 -12.03 4.00
N ILE A 88 6.85 -11.63 3.00
CA ILE A 88 6.78 -10.22 2.60
C ILE A 88 6.25 -9.38 3.76
N CYS A 89 6.92 -8.25 4.02
CA CYS A 89 6.60 -7.42 5.18
C CYS A 89 5.83 -6.16 4.75
N LEU A 90 4.74 -5.88 5.45
CA LEU A 90 3.98 -4.64 5.30
C LEU A 90 4.69 -3.51 6.03
N GLN A 91 5.02 -2.47 5.28
CA GLN A 91 5.71 -1.28 5.76
C GLN A 91 4.72 -0.18 6.15
N ARG A 92 3.65 0.00 5.36
CA ARG A 92 2.63 1.03 5.59
C ARG A 92 1.32 0.70 4.89
N VAL A 93 0.21 1.23 5.44
CA VAL A 93 -1.10 1.27 4.77
C VAL A 93 -1.45 2.73 4.52
N PHE A 94 -1.86 3.06 3.29
CA PHE A 94 -2.40 4.39 2.95
C PHE A 94 -3.87 4.27 2.58
N LEU A 95 -4.67 5.22 3.08
CA LEU A 95 -6.10 5.32 2.81
C LEU A 95 -6.38 6.67 2.15
N THR A 96 -6.91 6.65 0.94
CA THR A 96 -7.21 7.88 0.19
C THR A 96 -8.64 8.36 0.42
N SER A 97 -8.92 9.61 0.04
CA SER A 97 -10.27 10.20 0.05
C SER A 97 -11.26 9.44 -0.82
N GLU A 98 -10.78 8.81 -1.89
CA GLU A 98 -11.56 8.00 -2.84
C GLU A 98 -11.82 6.58 -2.30
N LYS A 99 -11.57 6.33 -1.02
CA LYS A 99 -11.72 5.03 -0.35
C LYS A 99 -10.86 3.92 -0.97
N LYS A 100 -9.72 4.29 -1.55
CA LYS A 100 -8.71 3.32 -2.02
C LYS A 100 -7.79 2.92 -0.89
N VAL A 101 -7.41 1.65 -0.88
CA VAL A 101 -6.47 1.07 0.07
C VAL A 101 -5.18 0.73 -0.66
N TRP A 102 -4.08 1.27 -0.16
CA TRP A 102 -2.74 0.98 -0.66
C TRP A 102 -1.90 0.31 0.41
N LEU A 103 -1.23 -0.77 0.04
CA LEU A 103 -0.27 -1.48 0.88
C LEU A 103 1.12 -1.23 0.34
N LEU A 104 2.00 -0.71 1.18
CA LEU A 104 3.43 -0.58 0.90
C LEU A 104 4.14 -1.81 1.47
N LEU A 105 4.74 -2.60 0.60
CA LEU A 105 5.43 -3.85 0.92
C LEU A 105 6.89 -3.77 0.45
N ASP A 106 7.75 -4.61 1.00
CA ASP A 106 9.11 -4.77 0.45
C ASP A 106 9.04 -5.34 -0.98
N TYR A 107 9.85 -4.77 -1.88
CA TYR A 107 9.89 -5.24 -3.26
C TYR A 107 10.78 -6.48 -3.39
N ALA A 108 10.30 -7.45 -4.18
CA ALA A 108 11.07 -8.59 -4.63
C ALA A 108 11.21 -8.51 -6.16
N GLU A 109 12.45 -8.44 -6.65
CA GLU A 109 12.76 -8.33 -8.08
C GLU A 109 12.35 -9.60 -8.86
N HIS A 110 12.32 -10.75 -8.17
CA HIS A 110 12.07 -12.04 -8.80
C HIS A 110 10.97 -12.83 -8.07
N ASP A 111 10.24 -13.60 -8.86
CA ASP A 111 9.38 -14.67 -8.40
C ASP A 111 9.73 -15.97 -9.13
N LEU A 112 9.35 -17.10 -8.53
CA LEU A 112 9.67 -18.42 -9.06
C LEU A 112 9.08 -18.66 -10.45
N TRP A 113 7.93 -18.06 -10.77
CA TRP A 113 7.28 -18.27 -12.07
C TRP A 113 8.14 -17.71 -13.20
N HIS A 114 8.63 -16.48 -13.05
CA HIS A 114 9.52 -15.85 -14.02
C HIS A 114 10.87 -16.57 -14.10
N VAL A 115 11.46 -16.96 -12.97
CA VAL A 115 12.74 -17.69 -12.93
C VAL A 115 12.62 -19.02 -13.68
N ILE A 116 11.59 -19.81 -13.38
CA ILE A 116 11.39 -21.12 -14.03
C ILE A 116 11.13 -20.95 -15.53
N LYS A 117 10.35 -19.95 -15.93
CA LYS A 117 10.04 -19.69 -17.33
C LYS A 117 11.27 -19.27 -18.14
N HIS A 118 12.22 -18.56 -17.53
CA HIS A 118 13.44 -18.12 -18.22
C HIS A 118 14.40 -19.29 -18.53
N HIS A 119 14.38 -20.35 -17.72
CA HIS A 119 15.23 -21.53 -17.87
C HIS A 119 14.56 -22.72 -18.58
N ARG A 120 13.39 -22.50 -19.21
CA ARG A 120 12.73 -23.45 -20.11
C ARG A 120 12.87 -22.99 -21.54
#